data_AF-A0A2K6AAB8-F1
#
_entry.id   AF-A0A2K6AAB8-F1
#
_cell.length_a   1.000
_cell.length_b   1.000
_cell.length_c   1.000
_cell.angle_alpha   90.00
_cell.angle_beta   90.00
_cell.angle_gamma   90.00
#
_symmetry.space_group_name_H-M   'P 1'
#
loop_
_entity.id
_entity.type
_entity.pdbx_description
1 polymer ?
#
loop_
_entity_poly.entity_id
_entity_poly.type
_entity_poly.pdbx_seq_one_letter_code
_entity_poly.pdbx_strand_id
1 'polypeptide(L)'
;MGKKGKKEKKGRGAEKTAVKMEKKVSKRSRKEEEDLEALIAHFQTLDAKRTQIVETPCPPPSPRLNASLSVHPEKDELILFGGEYFNGQKTFLYNELYVYNIRKDAWTKVDIPSPPPRRCAHQAVVVPQGGGQLWVFGGEFASPSGEQFYHYKDLWVLHLATKTWEQVKDYIYYNDVYAFNLDTFTWSKLSPSGTGPTPRSGCQMSVTPQGGIVIYGGYSKQRVKKDVDKGTRHSDMFLLKPEDGREDKWVWTRMNPSGVKPTPRSGFSVAMAPNHQTLFFGGVCDEEEEESLAGEFFNDLYFYDATRNRWFEGQLKGPKSEKKKRRRGRREEPEGGSKLACGGAGTQAPVEVVKEVVTEDGTVVTIKQVLSAPGSAGQPQSEDEDSLEEAGSPTPGPCPRSNAMLAVKHGVLYVYGGMFEAGDRQVTLSDLHCLDLHRMEAWKTLVEMDPETQEWLEETDSEEDSEEVEGAEGGDEDEDEDSGEESGAED
;
A
#
# COMPACT_ATOMS: atom_id res chain seq x y z
N MET A 1 -61.77 -17.02 -2.93
CA MET A 1 -60.40 -17.27 -3.42
C MET A 1 -59.90 -16.04 -4.18
N GLY A 2 -58.64 -15.66 -3.99
CA GLY A 2 -57.84 -14.91 -4.98
C GLY A 2 -57.86 -13.37 -4.95
N LYS A 3 -56.99 -12.74 -4.15
CA LYS A 3 -56.36 -11.42 -4.43
C LYS A 3 -55.32 -11.03 -3.34
N LYS A 4 -54.28 -11.85 -3.13
CA LYS A 4 -53.10 -11.46 -2.30
C LYS A 4 -51.73 -11.66 -2.95
N GLY A 5 -51.65 -12.16 -4.19
CA GLY A 5 -50.35 -12.48 -4.84
C GLY A 5 -49.74 -11.43 -5.78
N LYS A 6 -50.30 -10.21 -5.88
CA LYS A 6 -49.88 -9.23 -6.91
C LYS A 6 -48.87 -8.17 -6.44
N LYS A 7 -48.65 -8.00 -5.13
CA LYS A 7 -47.69 -7.00 -4.58
C LYS A 7 -46.26 -7.54 -4.43
N GLU A 8 -46.06 -8.78 -3.99
CA GLU A 8 -44.72 -9.39 -3.85
C GLU A 8 -44.01 -9.65 -5.20
N LYS A 9 -44.77 -9.92 -6.27
CA LYS A 9 -44.19 -10.06 -7.63
C LYS A 9 -43.63 -8.75 -8.20
N LYS A 10 -44.06 -7.57 -7.70
CA LYS A 10 -43.62 -6.26 -8.21
C LYS A 10 -42.26 -5.84 -7.63
N GLY A 11 -41.90 -6.28 -6.41
CA GLY A 11 -40.60 -6.00 -5.77
C GLY A 11 -39.45 -6.85 -6.31
N ARG A 12 -39.69 -8.15 -6.56
CA ARG A 12 -38.69 -9.08 -7.12
C ARG A 12 -38.19 -8.70 -8.52
N GLY A 13 -38.98 -7.96 -9.31
CA GLY A 13 -38.58 -7.48 -10.63
C GLY A 13 -37.60 -6.30 -10.54
N ALA A 14 -37.86 -5.36 -9.64
CA ALA A 14 -37.00 -4.19 -9.40
C ALA A 14 -35.65 -4.62 -8.81
N GLU A 15 -35.64 -5.54 -7.84
CA GLU A 15 -34.43 -6.06 -7.21
C GLU A 15 -33.53 -6.84 -8.19
N LYS A 16 -34.11 -7.68 -9.06
CA LYS A 16 -33.38 -8.34 -10.15
C LYS A 16 -32.81 -7.35 -11.17
N THR A 17 -33.50 -6.24 -11.40
CA THR A 17 -33.05 -5.19 -12.32
C THR A 17 -31.89 -4.40 -11.72
N ALA A 18 -31.95 -4.06 -10.43
CA ALA A 18 -30.87 -3.43 -9.68
C ALA A 18 -29.60 -4.28 -9.68
N VAL A 19 -29.69 -5.57 -9.33
CA VAL A 19 -28.54 -6.50 -9.34
C VAL A 19 -27.95 -6.67 -10.75
N LYS A 20 -28.78 -6.68 -11.80
CA LYS A 20 -28.29 -6.74 -13.20
C LYS A 20 -27.59 -5.44 -13.60
N MET A 21 -28.10 -4.30 -13.15
CA MET A 21 -27.51 -2.99 -13.39
C MET A 21 -26.18 -2.85 -12.66
N GLU A 22 -26.10 -3.23 -11.38
CA GLU A 22 -24.85 -3.28 -10.60
C GLU A 22 -23.80 -4.19 -11.24
N LYS A 23 -24.17 -5.39 -11.70
CA LYS A 23 -23.25 -6.28 -12.43
C LYS A 23 -22.78 -5.69 -13.76
N LYS A 24 -23.62 -4.92 -14.45
CA LYS A 24 -23.23 -4.25 -15.70
C LYS A 24 -22.27 -3.09 -15.41
N VAL A 25 -22.53 -2.31 -14.36
CA VAL A 25 -21.68 -1.22 -13.90
C VAL A 25 -20.32 -1.77 -13.45
N SER A 26 -20.29 -2.82 -12.63
CA SER A 26 -19.02 -3.41 -12.17
C SER A 26 -18.21 -4.06 -13.30
N LYS A 27 -18.87 -4.66 -14.30
CA LYS A 27 -18.18 -5.17 -15.48
C LYS A 27 -17.60 -4.03 -16.33
N ARG A 28 -18.34 -2.92 -16.46
CA ARG A 28 -17.87 -1.73 -17.17
C ARG A 28 -16.67 -1.11 -16.45
N SER A 29 -16.75 -0.91 -15.13
CA SER A 29 -15.65 -0.34 -14.34
C SER A 29 -14.39 -1.19 -14.39
N ARG A 30 -14.52 -2.53 -14.34
CA ARG A 30 -13.37 -3.44 -14.50
C ARG A 30 -12.71 -3.31 -15.87
N LYS A 31 -13.50 -3.24 -16.94
CA LYS A 31 -12.97 -3.05 -18.30
C LYS A 31 -12.24 -1.70 -18.42
N GLU A 32 -12.82 -0.66 -17.86
CA GLU A 32 -12.24 0.69 -17.84
C GLU A 32 -10.92 0.73 -17.07
N GLU A 33 -10.84 0.05 -15.92
CA GLU A 33 -9.62 -0.13 -15.15
C GLU A 33 -8.55 -0.91 -15.95
N GLU A 34 -8.93 -2.01 -16.61
CA GLU A 34 -8.04 -2.78 -17.50
C GLU A 34 -7.49 -1.91 -18.66
N ASP A 35 -8.32 -1.05 -19.24
CA ASP A 35 -7.92 -0.12 -20.30
C ASP A 35 -6.91 0.93 -19.79
N LEU A 36 -7.08 1.43 -18.55
CA LEU A 36 -6.13 2.33 -17.90
C LEU A 36 -4.80 1.62 -17.58
N GLU A 37 -4.84 0.40 -17.05
CA GLU A 37 -3.65 -0.39 -16.78
C GLU A 37 -2.84 -0.64 -18.06
N ALA A 38 -3.50 -0.94 -19.17
CA ALA A 38 -2.87 -1.10 -20.48
C ALA A 38 -2.20 0.20 -20.95
N LEU A 39 -2.86 1.36 -20.76
CA LEU A 39 -2.30 2.66 -21.11
C LEU A 39 -1.10 3.03 -20.24
N ILE A 40 -1.18 2.80 -18.92
CA ILE A 40 -0.07 2.97 -17.99
C ILE A 40 1.10 2.08 -18.40
N ALA A 41 0.84 0.80 -18.72
CA ALA A 41 1.86 -0.13 -19.19
C ALA A 41 2.51 0.35 -20.48
N HIS A 42 1.75 0.88 -21.44
CA HIS A 42 2.28 1.47 -22.65
C HIS A 42 3.24 2.63 -22.34
N PHE A 43 2.86 3.57 -21.47
CA PHE A 43 3.76 4.66 -21.06
C PHE A 43 5.02 4.14 -20.35
N GLN A 44 4.89 3.13 -19.48
CA GLN A 44 6.04 2.48 -18.85
C GLN A 44 7.01 1.88 -19.89
N THR A 45 6.53 1.32 -21.00
CA THR A 45 7.42 0.82 -22.07
C THR A 45 8.16 1.94 -22.79
N LEU A 46 7.55 3.13 -22.92
CA LEU A 46 8.22 4.31 -23.48
C LEU A 46 9.29 4.82 -22.53
N ASP A 47 8.97 4.89 -21.23
CA ASP A 47 9.90 5.36 -20.21
C ASP A 47 11.09 4.39 -20.03
N ALA A 48 10.87 3.08 -20.18
CA ALA A 48 11.91 2.06 -20.14
C ALA A 48 12.97 2.19 -21.25
N LYS A 49 12.69 2.95 -22.33
CA LYS A 49 13.68 3.25 -23.36
C LYS A 49 14.77 4.22 -22.86
N ARG A 50 14.51 4.96 -21.77
CA ARG A 50 15.50 5.85 -21.14
C ARG A 50 16.41 5.03 -20.25
N THR A 51 17.67 4.87 -20.66
CA THR A 51 18.66 4.01 -19.98
C THR A 51 19.77 4.79 -19.30
N GLN A 52 19.86 6.11 -19.54
CA GLN A 52 20.91 6.97 -19.01
C GLN A 52 20.29 8.20 -18.34
N ILE A 53 21.03 8.75 -17.37
CA ILE A 53 20.69 10.01 -16.74
C ILE A 53 21.07 11.13 -17.71
N VAL A 54 20.11 11.98 -18.05
CA VAL A 54 20.31 13.13 -18.95
C VAL A 54 19.79 14.39 -18.27
N GLU A 55 20.64 15.41 -18.20
CA GLU A 55 20.29 16.73 -17.69
C GLU A 55 20.33 17.73 -18.83
N THR A 56 19.18 18.29 -19.14
CA THR A 56 19.02 19.23 -20.25
C THR A 56 18.56 20.57 -19.69
N PRO A 57 19.36 21.65 -19.79
CA PRO A 57 18.86 23.01 -19.54
C PRO A 57 17.62 23.25 -20.39
N CYS A 58 16.55 23.74 -19.77
CA CYS A 58 15.26 23.87 -20.43
C CYS A 58 14.58 25.19 -20.07
N PRO A 59 13.60 25.64 -20.87
CA PRO A 59 12.67 26.69 -20.43
C PRO A 59 11.85 26.22 -19.22
N PRO A 60 11.07 27.13 -18.60
CA PRO A 60 10.11 26.76 -17.58
C PRO A 60 9.21 25.59 -18.01
N PRO A 61 8.82 24.70 -17.08
CA PRO A 61 7.99 23.55 -17.43
C PRO A 61 6.62 23.97 -17.96
N SER A 62 5.98 23.07 -18.73
CA SER A 62 4.62 23.29 -19.22
C SER A 62 3.61 23.48 -18.07
N PRO A 63 2.45 24.11 -18.35
CA PRO A 63 1.36 24.23 -17.38
C PRO A 63 1.03 22.91 -16.71
N ARG A 64 0.90 22.95 -15.38
CA ARG A 64 0.50 21.78 -14.61
C ARG A 64 -0.09 22.14 -13.25
N LEU A 65 -1.04 21.32 -12.82
CA LEU A 65 -1.57 21.28 -11.47
C LEU A 65 -1.36 19.90 -10.84
N ASN A 66 -1.67 19.76 -9.55
CA ASN A 66 -1.62 18.48 -8.83
C ASN A 66 -0.26 17.77 -8.89
N ALA A 67 0.83 18.53 -9.07
CA ALA A 67 2.20 18.05 -9.00
C ALA A 67 2.76 18.26 -7.57
N SER A 68 4.01 17.84 -7.35
CA SER A 68 4.74 18.20 -6.13
C SER A 68 5.88 19.18 -6.43
N LEU A 69 5.95 20.27 -5.67
CA LEU A 69 7.12 21.14 -5.59
C LEU A 69 7.78 20.92 -4.23
N SER A 70 9.05 20.51 -4.23
CA SER A 70 9.79 20.18 -3.02
C SER A 70 11.14 20.88 -3.00
N VAL A 71 11.74 21.02 -1.81
CA VAL A 71 13.05 21.68 -1.67
C VAL A 71 14.16 20.65 -1.60
N HIS A 72 15.26 20.87 -2.31
CA HIS A 72 16.47 20.08 -2.10
C HIS A 72 17.00 20.37 -0.67
N PRO A 73 17.37 19.35 0.13
CA PRO A 73 17.76 19.57 1.52
C PRO A 73 19.07 20.37 1.61
N GLU A 74 20.05 20.00 0.80
CA GLU A 74 21.40 20.58 0.85
C GLU A 74 21.67 21.70 -0.16
N LYS A 75 21.01 21.68 -1.33
CA LYS A 75 21.25 22.66 -2.41
C LYS A 75 20.17 23.75 -2.44
N ASP A 76 20.48 24.85 -3.11
CA ASP A 76 19.54 25.95 -3.39
C ASP A 76 18.74 25.63 -4.64
N GLU A 77 18.00 24.53 -4.58
CA GLU A 77 17.25 23.96 -5.69
C GLU A 77 15.84 23.58 -5.26
N LEU A 78 14.87 23.83 -6.15
CA LEU A 78 13.52 23.31 -6.04
C LEU A 78 13.36 22.14 -7.02
N ILE A 79 12.56 21.16 -6.62
CA ILE A 79 12.34 19.92 -7.34
C ILE A 79 10.85 19.85 -7.66
N LEU A 80 10.49 19.85 -8.95
CA LEU A 80 9.12 19.72 -9.43
C LEU A 80 8.96 18.33 -10.07
N PHE A 81 7.95 17.58 -9.63
CA PHE A 81 7.70 16.23 -10.11
C PHE A 81 6.21 15.97 -10.36
N GLY A 82 5.91 15.36 -11.51
CA GLY A 82 4.58 14.87 -11.87
C GLY A 82 3.59 15.97 -12.28
N GLY A 83 2.31 15.71 -11.98
CA GLY A 83 1.18 16.60 -12.24
C GLY A 83 0.43 16.29 -13.53
N GLU A 84 -0.57 17.13 -13.80
CA GLU A 84 -1.44 16.99 -14.95
C GLU A 84 -1.77 18.33 -15.62
N TYR A 85 -2.28 18.26 -16.84
CA TYR A 85 -2.74 19.38 -17.65
C TYR A 85 -3.98 18.98 -18.43
N PHE A 86 -5.02 19.80 -18.40
CA PHE A 86 -6.20 19.66 -19.24
C PHE A 86 -6.23 20.78 -20.27
N ASN A 87 -6.39 20.43 -21.55
CA ASN A 87 -6.38 21.39 -22.67
C ASN A 87 -7.78 21.74 -23.21
N GLY A 88 -8.85 21.40 -22.48
CA GLY A 88 -10.24 21.56 -22.92
C GLY A 88 -10.84 20.29 -23.52
N GLN A 89 -10.02 19.35 -24.01
CA GLN A 89 -10.51 18.08 -24.59
C GLN A 89 -9.89 16.84 -23.93
N LYS A 90 -8.63 16.93 -23.50
CA LYS A 90 -7.85 15.79 -23.02
C LYS A 90 -6.99 16.15 -21.82
N THR A 91 -6.95 15.22 -20.87
CA THR A 91 -6.04 15.24 -19.73
C THR A 91 -4.72 14.58 -20.08
N PHE A 92 -3.62 15.29 -19.80
CA PHE A 92 -2.24 14.85 -19.96
C PHE A 92 -1.60 14.72 -18.58
N LEU A 93 -0.98 13.57 -18.33
CA LEU A 93 -0.28 13.32 -17.07
C LEU A 93 1.22 13.23 -17.28
N TYR A 94 1.96 13.68 -16.27
CA TYR A 94 3.40 13.79 -16.31
C TYR A 94 4.07 12.89 -15.26
N ASN A 95 5.27 12.39 -15.57
CA ASN A 95 6.25 11.86 -14.62
C ASN A 95 7.62 12.53 -14.80
N GLU A 96 7.60 13.73 -15.38
CA GLU A 96 8.82 14.49 -15.62
C GLU A 96 9.34 15.07 -14.31
N LEU A 97 10.67 15.12 -14.20
CA LEU A 97 11.39 15.71 -13.08
C LEU A 97 12.12 16.97 -13.56
N TYR A 98 11.80 18.10 -12.94
CA TYR A 98 12.46 19.38 -13.19
C TYR A 98 13.16 19.86 -11.93
N VAL A 99 14.34 20.45 -12.11
CA VAL A 99 15.09 21.11 -11.06
C VAL A 99 15.22 22.59 -11.41
N TYR A 100 14.78 23.45 -10.50
CA TYR A 100 14.97 24.89 -10.59
C TYR A 100 16.11 25.31 -9.67
N ASN A 101 17.17 25.90 -10.23
CA ASN A 101 18.28 26.42 -9.46
C ASN A 101 18.01 27.86 -9.06
N ILE A 102 17.79 28.09 -7.76
CA ILE A 102 17.36 29.40 -7.22
C ILE A 102 18.40 30.48 -7.49
N ARG A 103 19.69 30.15 -7.37
CA ARG A 103 20.78 31.13 -7.53
C ARG A 103 21.03 31.50 -9.00
N LYS A 104 20.78 30.56 -9.91
CA LYS A 104 21.01 30.76 -11.35
C LYS A 104 19.76 31.21 -12.10
N ASP A 105 18.59 31.15 -11.47
CA ASP A 105 17.30 31.41 -12.10
C ASP A 105 17.13 30.60 -13.39
N ALA A 106 17.35 29.29 -13.28
CA ALA A 106 17.42 28.40 -14.43
C ALA A 106 16.80 27.04 -14.15
N TRP A 107 16.06 26.53 -15.13
CA TRP A 107 15.45 25.22 -15.11
C TRP A 107 16.32 24.17 -15.82
N THR A 108 16.28 22.95 -15.29
CA THR A 108 16.90 21.78 -15.90
C THR A 108 15.92 20.63 -15.83
N LYS A 109 15.64 20.01 -16.98
CA LYS A 109 14.92 18.74 -17.05
C LYS A 109 15.88 17.60 -16.77
N VAL A 110 15.52 16.74 -15.83
CA VAL A 110 16.36 15.62 -15.39
C VAL A 110 15.66 14.32 -15.76
N ASP A 111 16.11 13.68 -16.84
CA ASP A 111 15.65 12.36 -17.22
C ASP A 111 16.44 11.31 -16.46
N ILE A 112 15.76 10.57 -15.59
CA ILE A 112 16.33 9.49 -14.79
C ILE A 112 15.69 8.17 -15.23
N PRO A 113 16.48 7.10 -15.47
CA PRO A 113 15.94 5.79 -15.80
C PRO A 113 14.95 5.27 -14.76
N SER A 114 13.97 4.49 -15.23
CA SER A 114 12.98 3.81 -14.39
C SER A 114 12.18 4.73 -13.45
N PRO A 115 11.59 5.83 -13.96
CA PRO A 115 10.80 6.71 -13.13
C PRO A 115 9.50 6.01 -12.65
N PRO A 116 8.88 6.51 -11.57
CA PRO A 116 7.48 6.20 -11.28
C PRO A 116 6.57 6.46 -12.50
N PRO A 117 5.49 5.68 -12.66
CA PRO A 117 4.43 5.99 -13.62
C PRO A 117 3.94 7.44 -13.51
N ARG A 118 3.48 7.97 -14.65
CA ARG A 118 2.78 9.25 -14.75
C ARG A 118 1.71 9.33 -13.67
N ARG A 119 1.71 10.42 -12.91
CA ARG A 119 0.82 10.58 -11.76
C ARG A 119 0.60 12.04 -11.41
N CYS A 120 -0.59 12.32 -10.91
CA CYS A 120 -0.97 13.56 -10.27
C CYS A 120 -1.52 13.27 -8.86
N ALA A 121 -1.75 14.31 -8.08
CA ALA A 121 -2.33 14.28 -6.72
C ALA A 121 -1.56 13.38 -5.72
N HIS A 122 -0.32 13.02 -6.04
CA HIS A 122 0.54 12.25 -5.14
C HIS A 122 1.01 13.10 -3.97
N GLN A 123 1.36 12.43 -2.88
CA GLN A 123 2.01 13.08 -1.75
C GLN A 123 3.52 12.94 -1.89
N ALA A 124 4.25 14.02 -1.61
CA ALA A 124 5.70 14.05 -1.69
C ALA A 124 6.33 14.66 -0.45
N VAL A 125 7.41 14.06 0.04
CA VAL A 125 8.20 14.59 1.16
C VAL A 125 9.68 14.40 0.89
N VAL A 126 10.48 15.40 1.29
CA VAL A 126 11.93 15.34 1.16
C VAL A 126 12.58 15.20 2.52
N VAL A 127 13.52 14.27 2.64
CA VAL A 127 14.34 14.07 3.84
C VAL A 127 15.83 14.26 3.50
N PRO A 128 16.65 14.77 4.43
CA PRO A 128 18.07 15.03 4.16
C PRO A 128 18.96 13.79 4.14
N GLN A 129 18.43 12.62 4.51
CA GLN A 129 19.19 11.37 4.58
C GLN A 129 19.89 11.03 3.26
N GLY A 130 21.13 10.55 3.32
CA GLY A 130 21.87 10.05 2.16
C GLY A 130 22.19 11.09 1.08
N GLY A 131 22.32 12.38 1.44
CA GLY A 131 22.48 13.48 0.48
C GLY A 131 21.15 13.95 -0.13
N GLY A 132 20.04 13.50 0.43
CA GLY A 132 18.68 13.89 0.07
C GLY A 132 17.89 12.78 -0.60
N GLN A 133 16.66 12.58 -0.13
CA GLN A 133 15.71 11.63 -0.70
C GLN A 133 14.35 12.30 -0.86
N LEU A 134 13.79 12.21 -2.06
CA LEU A 134 12.40 12.59 -2.35
C LEU A 134 11.54 11.33 -2.33
N TRP A 135 10.62 11.26 -1.38
CA TRP A 135 9.65 10.18 -1.24
C TRP A 135 8.33 10.59 -1.89
N VAL A 136 7.77 9.72 -2.72
CA VAL A 136 6.51 9.94 -3.44
C VAL A 136 5.57 8.77 -3.15
N PHE A 137 4.41 9.06 -2.57
CA PHE A 137 3.40 8.05 -2.24
C PHE A 137 2.11 8.30 -3.00
N GLY A 138 1.58 7.22 -3.57
CA GLY A 138 0.27 7.19 -4.20
C GLY A 138 0.13 8.19 -5.34
N GLY A 139 -1.00 8.90 -5.34
CA GLY A 139 -1.48 9.68 -6.47
C GLY A 139 -2.32 8.83 -7.41
N GLU A 140 -2.65 9.39 -8.57
CA GLU A 140 -3.53 8.74 -9.52
C GLU A 140 -3.12 9.00 -10.97
N PHE A 141 -3.65 8.15 -11.85
CA PHE A 141 -3.60 8.32 -13.28
C PHE A 141 -5.01 8.51 -13.81
N ALA A 142 -5.32 9.73 -14.27
CA ALA A 142 -6.59 10.05 -14.90
C ALA A 142 -6.61 9.57 -16.36
N SER A 143 -7.77 9.11 -16.83
CA SER A 143 -7.98 8.80 -18.24
C SER A 143 -7.77 10.05 -19.11
N PRO A 144 -7.48 9.88 -20.41
CA PRO A 144 -7.50 10.99 -21.36
C PRO A 144 -8.77 11.85 -21.31
N SER A 145 -9.93 11.26 -21.01
CA SER A 145 -11.19 11.99 -20.87
C SER A 145 -11.36 12.70 -19.51
N GLY A 146 -10.53 12.39 -18.51
CA GLY A 146 -10.68 12.89 -17.15
C GLY A 146 -11.79 12.24 -16.33
N GLU A 147 -12.47 11.23 -16.86
CA GLU A 147 -13.64 10.60 -16.22
C GLU A 147 -13.30 9.40 -15.33
N GLN A 148 -12.13 8.79 -15.52
CA GLN A 148 -11.73 7.56 -14.81
C GLN A 148 -10.36 7.74 -14.20
N PHE A 149 -10.13 7.09 -13.05
CA PHE A 149 -8.92 7.24 -12.26
C PHE A 149 -8.38 5.89 -11.86
N TYR A 150 -7.08 5.68 -12.10
CA TYR A 150 -6.32 4.58 -11.52
C TYR A 150 -5.56 5.10 -10.30
N HIS A 151 -5.90 4.64 -9.10
CA HIS A 151 -5.25 5.10 -7.87
C HIS A 151 -4.03 4.25 -7.53
N TYR A 152 -2.87 4.89 -7.44
CA TYR A 152 -1.65 4.24 -7.01
C TYR A 152 -1.63 4.06 -5.48
N LYS A 153 -1.15 2.89 -5.04
CA LYS A 153 -0.86 2.58 -3.63
C LYS A 153 0.62 2.31 -3.38
N ASP A 154 1.46 2.68 -4.34
CA ASP A 154 2.89 2.43 -4.32
C ASP A 154 3.66 3.57 -3.66
N LEU A 155 4.86 3.24 -3.18
CA LEU A 155 5.81 4.16 -2.60
C LEU A 155 7.07 4.16 -3.47
N TRP A 156 7.59 5.34 -3.77
CA TRP A 156 8.80 5.54 -4.52
C TRP A 156 9.76 6.44 -3.75
N VAL A 157 11.05 6.20 -3.90
CA VAL A 157 12.10 7.10 -3.43
C VAL A 157 13.03 7.46 -4.58
N LEU A 158 13.30 8.75 -4.72
CA LEU A 158 14.38 9.27 -5.55
C LEU A 158 15.54 9.63 -4.63
N HIS A 159 16.66 8.93 -4.78
CA HIS A 159 17.91 9.29 -4.12
C HIS A 159 18.56 10.44 -4.90
N LEU A 160 18.53 11.66 -4.34
CA LEU A 160 18.96 12.89 -5.02
C LEU A 160 20.47 12.93 -5.28
N ALA A 161 21.26 12.34 -4.39
CA ALA A 161 22.72 12.28 -4.52
C ALA A 161 23.16 11.42 -5.72
N THR A 162 22.51 10.27 -5.92
CA THR A 162 22.84 9.29 -6.98
C THR A 162 21.97 9.44 -8.22
N LYS A 163 20.88 10.22 -8.15
CA LYS A 163 19.87 10.37 -9.21
C LYS A 163 19.30 9.02 -9.64
N THR A 164 18.82 8.25 -8.68
CA THR A 164 18.25 6.92 -8.91
C THR A 164 16.86 6.82 -8.31
N TRP A 165 15.88 6.44 -9.13
CA TRP A 165 14.55 6.04 -8.67
C TRP A 165 14.57 4.61 -8.17
N GLU A 166 13.87 4.38 -7.07
CA GLU A 166 13.64 3.08 -6.50
C GLU A 166 12.16 2.99 -6.13
N GLN A 167 11.47 1.99 -6.68
CA GLN A 167 10.15 1.65 -6.18
C GLN A 167 10.33 0.87 -4.89
N VAL A 168 9.79 1.40 -3.81
CA VAL A 168 9.78 0.75 -2.51
C VAL A 168 8.68 -0.30 -2.55
N LYS A 169 9.04 -1.45 -3.12
CA LYS A 169 8.23 -2.65 -3.13
C LYS A 169 8.79 -3.57 -2.04
N ASP A 170 8.34 -3.40 -0.81
CA ASP A 170 8.92 -4.01 0.39
C ASP A 170 8.99 -5.54 0.31
N TYR A 171 10.17 -6.14 0.47
CA TYR A 171 10.76 -6.68 1.73
C TYR A 171 12.26 -6.95 1.49
N ILE A 172 13.18 -6.29 2.22
CA ILE A 172 14.62 -6.61 2.15
C ILE A 172 14.96 -7.54 3.30
N TYR A 173 15.18 -8.81 2.98
CA TYR A 173 15.75 -9.75 3.93
C TYR A 173 17.28 -9.58 3.93
N TYR A 174 17.87 -9.65 5.11
CA TYR A 174 19.33 -9.63 5.29
C TYR A 174 19.82 -10.98 5.80
N ASN A 175 21.11 -11.25 5.58
CA ASN A 175 21.83 -12.39 6.15
C ASN A 175 23.14 -11.93 6.83
N ASP A 176 23.31 -10.64 7.07
CA ASP A 176 24.44 -10.13 7.81
C ASP A 176 24.29 -10.45 9.31
N VAL A 177 25.43 -10.53 9.98
CA VAL A 177 25.52 -10.90 11.39
C VAL A 177 26.22 -9.78 12.12
N TYR A 178 25.62 -9.33 13.22
CA TYR A 178 26.24 -8.36 14.12
C TYR A 178 26.41 -8.98 15.49
N ALA A 179 27.53 -8.67 16.14
CA ALA A 179 27.76 -8.96 17.54
C ALA A 179 27.65 -7.67 18.34
N PHE A 180 26.98 -7.73 19.49
CA PHE A 180 26.96 -6.64 20.45
C PHE A 180 27.90 -6.97 21.59
N ASN A 181 28.90 -6.13 21.82
CA ASN A 181 29.82 -6.28 22.93
C ASN A 181 29.22 -5.65 24.19
N LEU A 182 29.09 -6.44 25.27
CA LEU A 182 28.49 -6.00 26.54
C LEU A 182 29.43 -5.19 27.42
N ASP A 183 30.75 -5.29 27.21
CA ASP A 183 31.75 -4.50 27.94
C ASP A 183 31.86 -3.10 27.36
N THR A 184 31.81 -2.97 26.02
CA THR A 184 31.98 -1.70 25.31
C THR A 184 30.66 -1.06 24.87
N PHE A 185 29.54 -1.79 24.93
CA PHE A 185 28.22 -1.36 24.43
C PHE A 185 28.22 -0.96 22.94
N THR A 186 29.03 -1.63 22.12
CA THR A 186 29.15 -1.35 20.69
C THR A 186 28.74 -2.55 19.85
N TRP A 187 28.06 -2.28 18.73
CA TRP A 187 27.82 -3.27 17.69
C TRP A 187 29.02 -3.35 16.74
N SER A 188 29.40 -4.57 16.37
CA SER A 188 30.38 -4.84 15.32
C SER A 188 29.80 -5.81 14.30
N LYS A 189 29.96 -5.49 13.02
CA LYS A 189 29.58 -6.40 11.93
C LYS A 189 30.56 -7.56 11.88
N LEU A 190 30.06 -8.78 12.01
CA LEU A 190 30.85 -9.99 11.79
C LEU A 190 30.92 -10.26 10.28
N SER A 191 32.04 -10.82 9.83
CA SER A 191 32.22 -11.29 8.44
C SER A 191 32.52 -12.78 8.44
N PRO A 192 31.54 -13.65 8.73
CA PRO A 192 31.80 -15.08 8.81
C PRO A 192 32.19 -15.65 7.45
N SER A 193 33.15 -16.57 7.44
CA SER A 193 33.53 -17.32 6.23
C SER A 193 32.59 -18.50 5.99
N GLY A 194 32.64 -19.09 4.78
CA GLY A 194 31.83 -20.25 4.43
C GLY A 194 30.41 -19.92 3.94
N THR A 195 29.61 -20.96 3.72
CA THR A 195 28.25 -20.81 3.17
C THR A 195 27.22 -20.73 4.29
N GLY A 196 26.77 -19.50 4.58
CA GLY A 196 25.73 -19.22 5.56
C GLY A 196 24.30 -19.32 5.03
N PRO A 197 23.30 -19.04 5.88
CA PRO A 197 21.91 -18.95 5.46
C PRO A 197 21.71 -17.86 4.40
N THR A 198 20.78 -18.12 3.47
CA THR A 198 20.23 -17.07 2.60
C THR A 198 19.48 -16.03 3.44
N PRO A 199 19.31 -14.80 2.93
CA PRO A 199 18.55 -13.77 3.63
C PRO A 199 17.14 -14.24 4.01
N ARG A 200 16.75 -14.01 5.28
CA ARG A 200 15.49 -14.53 5.85
C ARG A 200 15.04 -13.77 7.10
N SER A 201 13.76 -13.85 7.41
CA SER A 201 13.14 -13.37 8.65
C SER A 201 12.50 -14.52 9.42
N GLY A 202 12.15 -14.30 10.70
CA GLY A 202 11.45 -15.30 11.51
C GLY A 202 12.21 -16.62 11.72
N CYS A 203 13.51 -16.66 11.38
CA CYS A 203 14.37 -17.78 11.69
C CYS A 203 14.64 -17.83 13.20
N GLN A 204 14.82 -19.03 13.73
CA GLN A 204 15.07 -19.20 15.15
C GLN A 204 16.54 -19.44 15.43
N MET A 205 17.00 -18.88 16.54
CA MET A 205 18.39 -18.89 16.96
C MET A 205 18.53 -19.56 18.33
N SER A 206 19.53 -20.43 18.48
CA SER A 206 19.86 -21.08 19.75
C SER A 206 21.37 -21.16 19.94
N VAL A 207 21.84 -21.22 21.19
CA VAL A 207 23.26 -21.31 21.53
C VAL A 207 23.64 -22.77 21.79
N THR A 208 24.79 -23.23 21.30
CA THR A 208 25.32 -24.56 21.62
C THR A 208 26.13 -24.53 22.92
N PRO A 209 26.32 -25.67 23.60
CA PRO A 209 27.17 -25.75 24.80
C PRO A 209 28.62 -25.29 24.58
N GLN A 210 29.09 -25.37 23.35
CA GLN A 210 30.44 -24.96 22.94
C GLN A 210 30.51 -23.48 22.54
N GLY A 211 29.44 -22.70 22.73
CA GLY A 211 29.40 -21.27 22.40
C GLY A 211 29.13 -20.95 20.92
N GLY A 212 28.71 -21.94 20.12
CA GLY A 212 28.25 -21.71 18.76
C GLY A 212 26.80 -21.23 18.71
N ILE A 213 26.38 -20.70 17.57
CA ILE A 213 25.02 -20.22 17.33
C ILE A 213 24.39 -21.05 16.21
N VAL A 214 23.26 -21.68 16.50
CA VAL A 214 22.46 -22.45 15.57
C VAL A 214 21.34 -21.58 15.02
N ILE A 215 21.18 -21.53 13.70
CA ILE A 215 20.05 -20.93 13.01
C ILE A 215 19.22 -22.03 12.35
N TYR A 216 17.90 -22.01 12.56
CA TYR A 216 16.96 -22.93 11.93
C TYR A 216 15.80 -22.20 11.25
N GLY A 217 15.53 -22.61 10.02
CA GLY A 217 14.33 -22.23 9.27
C GLY A 217 14.21 -20.74 8.97
N GLY A 218 12.97 -20.24 8.98
CA GLY A 218 12.61 -18.86 8.65
C GLY A 218 11.85 -18.76 7.32
N TYR A 219 11.60 -17.52 6.90
CA TYR A 219 10.87 -17.21 5.67
C TYR A 219 11.54 -16.07 4.92
N SER A 220 11.54 -16.16 3.59
CA SER A 220 11.91 -15.06 2.70
C SER A 220 10.96 -15.01 1.52
N LYS A 221 10.54 -13.81 1.14
CA LYS A 221 9.75 -13.55 -0.06
C LYS A 221 10.66 -12.90 -1.10
N GLN A 222 10.73 -13.46 -2.30
CA GLN A 222 11.50 -12.90 -3.40
C GLN A 222 10.56 -12.59 -4.56
N ARG A 223 10.65 -11.39 -5.12
CA ARG A 223 9.92 -11.07 -6.34
C ARG A 223 10.51 -11.86 -7.52
N VAL A 224 9.68 -12.64 -8.20
CA VAL A 224 10.10 -13.47 -9.35
C VAL A 224 9.68 -12.85 -10.68
N LYS A 225 8.52 -12.16 -10.73
CA LYS A 225 8.06 -11.40 -11.90
C LYS A 225 7.37 -10.10 -11.46
N LYS A 226 6.99 -9.24 -12.42
CA LYS A 226 6.12 -8.07 -12.15
C LYS A 226 4.86 -8.58 -11.43
N ASP A 227 4.65 -8.09 -10.21
CA ASP A 227 3.50 -8.40 -9.35
C ASP A 227 3.33 -9.88 -8.93
N VAL A 228 4.37 -10.72 -9.11
CA VAL A 228 4.41 -12.11 -8.63
C VAL A 228 5.58 -12.30 -7.68
N ASP A 229 5.24 -12.55 -6.43
CA ASP A 229 6.20 -12.85 -5.37
C ASP A 229 6.21 -14.35 -5.06
N LYS A 230 7.39 -14.90 -4.78
CA LYS A 230 7.56 -16.28 -4.33
C LYS A 230 8.04 -16.29 -2.89
N GLY A 231 7.14 -16.72 -2.00
CA GLY A 231 7.50 -17.12 -0.64
C GLY A 231 8.37 -18.36 -0.64
N THR A 232 9.45 -18.35 0.12
CA THR A 232 10.31 -19.51 0.39
C THR A 232 10.35 -19.74 1.89
N ARG A 233 9.78 -20.87 2.32
CA ARG A 233 9.92 -21.38 3.69
C ARG A 233 11.24 -22.14 3.80
N HIS A 234 12.07 -21.71 4.72
CA HIS A 234 13.36 -22.33 4.99
C HIS A 234 13.18 -23.43 6.04
N SER A 235 13.84 -24.56 5.84
CA SER A 235 13.92 -25.69 6.80
C SER A 235 15.34 -26.23 6.93
N ASP A 236 16.31 -25.49 6.39
CA ASP A 236 17.74 -25.71 6.53
C ASP A 236 18.22 -25.21 7.90
N MET A 237 19.40 -25.70 8.27
CA MET A 237 19.99 -25.46 9.57
C MET A 237 21.47 -25.11 9.39
N PHE A 238 21.93 -24.07 10.08
CA PHE A 238 23.31 -23.59 10.00
C PHE A 238 23.88 -23.41 11.39
N LEU A 239 25.19 -23.66 11.51
CA LEU A 239 25.97 -23.39 12.69
C LEU A 239 26.97 -22.28 12.39
N LEU A 240 26.90 -21.21 13.17
CA LEU A 240 27.92 -20.18 13.27
C LEU A 240 28.82 -20.53 14.46
N LYS A 241 30.11 -20.74 14.21
CA LYS A 241 31.07 -21.03 15.28
C LYS A 241 32.32 -20.19 15.12
N PRO A 242 33.03 -19.87 16.21
CA PRO A 242 34.35 -19.27 16.11
C PRO A 242 35.31 -20.20 15.35
N GLU A 243 36.22 -19.62 14.57
CA GLU A 243 37.29 -20.35 13.88
C GLU A 243 38.37 -20.74 14.89
N ASP A 244 38.75 -22.02 14.90
CA ASP A 244 39.68 -22.57 15.88
C ASP A 244 41.01 -21.78 15.88
N GLY A 245 41.36 -21.21 17.04
CA GLY A 245 42.62 -20.51 17.26
C GLY A 245 42.68 -19.04 16.83
N ARG A 246 41.55 -18.41 16.47
CA ARG A 246 41.49 -16.97 16.17
C ARG A 246 40.27 -16.31 16.82
N GLU A 247 40.52 -15.42 17.77
CA GLU A 247 39.51 -14.50 18.28
C GLU A 247 38.99 -13.62 17.12
N ASP A 248 37.69 -13.33 17.10
CA ASP A 248 36.95 -12.55 16.10
C ASP A 248 36.74 -13.14 14.70
N LYS A 249 37.16 -14.39 14.45
CA LYS A 249 36.82 -15.07 13.20
C LYS A 249 35.70 -16.07 13.40
N TRP A 250 34.69 -15.98 12.54
CA TRP A 250 33.52 -16.85 12.58
C TRP A 250 33.39 -17.61 11.27
N VAL A 251 32.86 -18.83 11.32
CA VAL A 251 32.62 -19.67 10.15
C VAL A 251 31.21 -20.24 10.17
N TRP A 252 30.56 -20.18 9.02
CA TRP A 252 29.29 -20.86 8.76
C TRP A 252 29.53 -22.30 8.33
N THR A 253 28.75 -23.21 8.91
CA THR A 253 28.70 -24.62 8.50
C THR A 253 27.25 -25.04 8.37
N ARG A 254 26.88 -25.60 7.20
CA ARG A 254 25.55 -26.19 7.00
C ARG A 254 25.42 -27.49 7.81
N MET A 255 24.33 -27.62 8.56
CA MET A 255 24.01 -28.80 9.34
C MET A 255 22.93 -29.64 8.67
N ASN A 256 23.10 -30.97 8.73
CA ASN A 256 22.09 -31.94 8.28
C ASN A 256 21.65 -32.77 9.49
N PRO A 257 20.68 -32.29 10.28
CA PRO A 257 20.24 -32.97 11.50
C PRO A 257 19.46 -34.25 11.18
N SER A 258 19.65 -35.27 12.01
CA SER A 258 18.91 -36.54 11.93
C SER A 258 17.65 -36.52 12.81
N GLY A 259 16.75 -37.49 12.66
CA GLY A 259 15.57 -37.65 13.54
C GLY A 259 14.28 -36.99 13.02
N VAL A 260 13.30 -36.82 13.92
CA VAL A 260 11.96 -36.32 13.59
C VAL A 260 11.94 -34.81 13.65
N LYS A 261 12.22 -34.16 12.52
CA LYS A 261 12.25 -32.69 12.42
C LYS A 261 10.83 -32.09 12.38
N PRO A 262 10.66 -30.84 12.83
CA PRO A 262 9.41 -30.09 12.63
C PRO A 262 9.08 -29.95 11.15
N THR A 263 7.79 -29.90 10.80
CA THR A 263 7.34 -29.53 9.45
C THR A 263 7.70 -28.06 9.14
N PRO A 264 7.80 -27.66 7.85
CA PRO A 264 8.12 -26.28 7.48
C PRO A 264 7.13 -25.28 8.10
N ARG A 265 7.64 -24.34 8.90
CA ARG A 265 6.83 -23.35 9.62
C ARG A 265 7.68 -22.13 10.02
N SER A 266 7.02 -21.02 10.31
CA SER A 266 7.62 -19.78 10.79
C SER A 266 7.02 -19.36 12.14
N GLY A 267 7.58 -18.35 12.81
CA GLY A 267 7.01 -17.80 14.04
C GLY A 267 6.96 -18.74 15.25
N PHE A 268 7.67 -19.87 15.23
CA PHE A 268 7.76 -20.81 16.34
C PHE A 268 8.72 -20.30 17.42
N SER A 269 8.51 -20.69 18.68
CA SER A 269 9.34 -20.26 19.81
C SER A 269 10.46 -21.23 20.12
N VAL A 270 11.61 -20.72 20.58
CA VAL A 270 12.77 -21.53 20.96
C VAL A 270 13.27 -21.20 22.36
N ALA A 271 13.64 -22.22 23.13
CA ALA A 271 14.21 -22.07 24.47
C ALA A 271 15.27 -23.15 24.77
N MET A 272 16.21 -22.87 25.68
CA MET A 272 17.14 -23.89 26.17
C MET A 272 16.47 -24.75 27.25
N ALA A 273 16.44 -26.06 27.05
CA ALA A 273 15.98 -27.05 28.00
C ALA A 273 17.14 -27.58 28.88
N PRO A 274 16.84 -28.21 30.03
CA PRO A 274 17.84 -28.92 30.83
C PRO A 274 18.60 -29.95 29.98
N ASN A 275 19.88 -30.19 30.30
CA ASN A 275 20.80 -31.05 29.53
C ASN A 275 21.20 -30.51 28.16
N HIS A 276 21.18 -29.19 27.96
CA HIS A 276 21.65 -28.54 26.73
C HIS A 276 20.87 -28.90 25.45
N GLN A 277 19.60 -29.29 25.60
CA GLN A 277 18.71 -29.50 24.47
C GLN A 277 18.02 -28.19 24.12
N THR A 278 17.80 -27.92 22.83
CA THR A 278 16.99 -26.79 22.39
C THR A 278 15.55 -27.22 22.23
N LEU A 279 14.64 -26.59 22.95
CA LEU A 279 13.20 -26.75 22.84
C LEU A 279 12.65 -25.87 21.74
N PHE A 280 11.74 -26.42 20.93
CA PHE A 280 11.01 -25.76 19.86
C PHE A 280 9.52 -25.95 20.13
N PHE A 281 8.73 -24.89 20.04
CA PHE A 281 7.30 -24.93 20.30
C PHE A 281 6.50 -24.17 19.24
N GLY A 282 5.51 -24.87 18.67
CA GLY A 282 4.48 -24.30 17.81
C GLY A 282 4.96 -23.79 16.46
N GLY A 283 4.39 -22.67 16.02
CA GLY A 283 4.65 -22.01 14.73
C GLY A 283 3.42 -21.90 13.84
N VAL A 284 3.57 -21.28 12.67
CA VAL A 284 2.53 -21.15 11.65
C VAL A 284 3.08 -21.56 10.27
N CYS A 285 2.27 -22.26 9.49
CA CYS A 285 2.51 -22.50 8.07
C CYS A 285 1.42 -21.82 7.25
N ASP A 286 1.80 -20.76 6.54
CA ASP A 286 0.90 -20.10 5.62
C ASP A 286 0.95 -20.79 4.24
N GLU A 287 -0.23 -21.18 3.75
CA GLU A 287 -0.45 -21.64 2.38
C GLU A 287 -0.99 -20.47 1.56
N GLU A 288 -0.19 -20.00 0.60
CA GLU A 288 -0.57 -18.99 -0.40
C GLU A 288 -1.10 -19.71 -1.65
N GLU A 289 -2.39 -19.58 -1.92
CA GLU A 289 -2.99 -19.81 -3.25
C GLU A 289 -3.21 -18.46 -3.95
N GLU A 290 -3.38 -18.48 -5.28
CA GLU A 290 -3.41 -17.29 -6.16
C GLU A 290 -4.42 -16.21 -5.72
N GLU A 291 -5.46 -16.59 -4.96
CA GLU A 291 -6.48 -15.67 -4.41
C GLU A 291 -6.74 -15.84 -2.90
N SER A 292 -5.99 -16.67 -2.17
CA SER A 292 -6.25 -16.88 -0.73
C SER A 292 -4.99 -17.19 0.10
N LEU A 293 -4.99 -16.75 1.35
CA LEU A 293 -3.92 -17.00 2.33
C LEU A 293 -4.54 -17.69 3.56
N ALA A 294 -4.17 -18.95 3.81
CA ALA A 294 -4.62 -19.72 4.96
C ALA A 294 -3.44 -20.11 5.86
N GLY A 295 -3.51 -19.79 7.16
CA GLY A 295 -2.47 -20.11 8.14
C GLY A 295 -2.82 -21.33 9.00
N GLU A 296 -2.01 -22.39 8.95
CA GLU A 296 -2.07 -23.54 9.85
C GLU A 296 -1.18 -23.28 11.08
N PHE A 297 -1.78 -23.23 12.28
CA PHE A 297 -1.07 -22.99 13.54
C PHE A 297 -0.75 -24.29 14.26
N PHE A 298 0.49 -24.42 14.72
CA PHE A 298 0.98 -25.57 15.44
C PHE A 298 1.16 -25.28 16.93
N ASN A 299 0.98 -26.30 17.75
CA ASN A 299 1.17 -26.29 19.21
C ASN A 299 1.99 -27.51 19.70
N ASP A 300 2.68 -28.16 18.78
CA ASP A 300 3.56 -29.31 19.03
C ASP A 300 4.89 -28.85 19.66
N LEU A 301 5.61 -29.84 20.19
CA LEU A 301 6.86 -29.64 20.90
C LEU A 301 7.95 -30.47 20.22
N TYR A 302 9.10 -29.88 19.97
CA TYR A 302 10.28 -30.59 19.49
C TYR A 302 11.50 -30.26 20.34
N PHE A 303 12.42 -31.21 20.42
CA PHE A 303 13.72 -31.04 21.05
C PHE A 303 14.81 -31.28 20.01
N TYR A 304 15.81 -30.41 19.98
CA TYR A 304 17.03 -30.58 19.22
C TYR A 304 18.20 -30.79 20.18
N ASP A 305 18.89 -31.91 20.04
CA ASP A 305 20.14 -32.19 20.72
C ASP A 305 21.30 -31.74 19.83
N ALA A 306 21.91 -30.60 20.19
CA ALA A 306 23.04 -30.03 19.45
C ALA A 306 24.29 -30.92 19.52
N THR A 307 24.43 -31.75 20.56
CA THR A 307 25.58 -32.66 20.70
C THR A 307 25.46 -33.84 19.75
N ARG A 308 24.23 -34.35 19.57
CA ARG A 308 23.94 -35.49 18.68
C ARG A 308 23.49 -35.08 17.29
N ASN A 309 23.33 -33.77 17.05
CA ASN A 309 22.74 -33.20 15.84
C ASN A 309 21.45 -33.92 15.45
N ARG A 310 20.51 -34.04 16.41
CA ARG A 310 19.31 -34.89 16.27
C ARG A 310 18.04 -34.25 16.85
N TRP A 311 16.95 -34.41 16.11
CA TRP A 311 15.60 -33.98 16.49
C TRP A 311 14.77 -35.09 17.17
N PHE A 312 13.92 -34.67 18.10
CA PHE A 312 12.97 -35.50 18.82
C PHE A 312 11.63 -34.78 18.93
N GLU A 313 10.53 -35.51 18.77
CA GLU A 313 9.20 -35.00 19.08
C GLU A 313 8.96 -35.10 20.59
N GLY A 314 8.49 -34.01 21.19
CA GLY A 314 8.13 -33.91 22.58
C GLY A 314 6.68 -34.31 22.79
N GLN A 315 6.45 -35.44 23.44
CA GLN A 315 5.11 -35.83 23.86
C GLN A 315 4.86 -35.45 25.32
N LEU A 316 3.75 -34.75 25.58
CA LEU A 316 3.26 -34.54 26.93
C LEU A 316 2.83 -35.89 27.50
N LYS A 317 3.40 -36.26 28.66
CA LYS A 317 2.83 -37.35 29.45
C LYS A 317 1.46 -36.85 29.94
N GLY A 318 0.39 -37.36 29.34
CA GLY A 318 -0.97 -37.09 29.79
C GLY A 318 -1.11 -37.34 31.30
N PRO A 319 -2.08 -36.70 31.97
CA PRO A 319 -2.27 -36.89 33.40
C PRO A 319 -2.37 -38.39 33.68
N LYS A 320 -1.45 -38.90 34.50
CA LYS A 320 -1.54 -40.28 34.98
C LYS A 320 -2.88 -40.40 35.67
N SER A 321 -3.84 -41.09 35.06
CA SER A 321 -5.07 -41.44 35.74
C SER A 321 -4.67 -42.25 36.97
N GLU A 322 -4.97 -41.72 38.15
CA GLU A 322 -4.85 -42.50 39.36
C GLU A 322 -5.67 -43.77 39.16
N LYS A 323 -4.99 -44.92 39.14
CA LYS A 323 -5.65 -46.23 39.12
C LYS A 323 -6.46 -46.34 40.41
N LYS A 324 -7.74 -45.96 40.35
CA LYS A 324 -8.72 -46.24 41.40
C LYS A 324 -8.78 -47.75 41.57
N LYS A 325 -8.23 -48.24 42.68
CA LYS A 325 -8.39 -49.63 43.13
C LYS A 325 -9.87 -49.97 43.10
N ARG A 326 -10.25 -50.95 42.26
CA ARG A 326 -11.59 -51.56 42.27
C ARG A 326 -11.86 -52.11 43.66
N ARG A 327 -12.74 -51.47 44.42
CA ARG A 327 -13.46 -52.08 45.54
C ARG A 327 -14.93 -52.20 45.14
N ARG A 328 -15.38 -53.45 45.03
CA ARG A 328 -16.79 -53.84 44.87
C ARG A 328 -17.62 -53.27 46.01
N GLY A 329 -18.73 -52.61 45.68
CA GLY A 329 -19.74 -52.14 46.63
C GLY A 329 -20.97 -51.64 45.88
N ARG A 330 -22.16 -51.99 46.38
CA ARG A 330 -23.46 -52.11 45.71
C ARG A 330 -24.33 -50.84 45.85
N ARG A 331 -25.03 -50.48 44.76
CA ARG A 331 -26.36 -49.83 44.57
C ARG A 331 -26.85 -48.77 45.59
N GLU A 332 -27.23 -47.57 45.11
CA GLU A 332 -28.61 -47.00 45.05
C GLU A 332 -28.59 -45.47 44.81
N GLU A 333 -29.50 -45.00 43.94
CA GLU A 333 -29.97 -43.61 43.79
C GLU A 333 -30.90 -43.27 44.98
N PRO A 334 -30.98 -42.00 45.43
CA PRO A 334 -32.15 -41.21 45.02
C PRO A 334 -31.96 -39.69 44.89
N GLU A 335 -32.97 -39.10 44.26
CA GLU A 335 -33.29 -37.68 44.04
C GLU A 335 -33.36 -36.79 45.31
N GLY A 336 -33.21 -35.48 45.09
CA GLY A 336 -34.11 -34.49 45.70
C GLY A 336 -33.50 -33.32 46.49
N GLY A 337 -33.59 -32.11 45.91
CA GLY A 337 -34.19 -30.96 46.60
C GLY A 337 -33.33 -29.96 47.42
N SER A 338 -33.16 -28.76 46.84
CA SER A 338 -33.64 -27.46 47.37
C SER A 338 -32.92 -26.72 48.54
N LYS A 339 -32.42 -25.51 48.19
CA LYS A 339 -32.65 -24.16 48.78
C LYS A 339 -31.63 -23.47 49.73
N LEU A 340 -31.42 -22.19 49.35
CA LEU A 340 -31.36 -20.93 50.14
C LEU A 340 -30.01 -20.37 50.67
N ALA A 341 -29.53 -19.36 49.92
CA ALA A 341 -29.39 -17.93 50.27
C ALA A 341 -28.65 -17.44 51.54
N CYS A 342 -27.57 -16.68 51.30
CA CYS A 342 -27.20 -15.36 51.87
C CYS A 342 -25.88 -14.95 51.17
N GLY A 343 -25.57 -13.74 50.72
CA GLY A 343 -26.09 -12.41 51.00
C GLY A 343 -24.87 -11.48 51.21
N GLY A 344 -24.72 -10.45 50.36
CA GLY A 344 -24.08 -9.18 50.76
C GLY A 344 -22.69 -8.82 50.18
N ALA A 345 -22.73 -7.82 49.28
CA ALA A 345 -21.78 -6.71 49.04
C ALA A 345 -20.31 -7.02 48.64
N GLY A 346 -19.70 -6.40 47.64
CA GLY A 346 -20.06 -5.23 46.84
C GLY A 346 -18.81 -4.41 46.56
N THR A 347 -18.35 -4.34 45.31
CA THR A 347 -17.51 -3.24 44.81
C THR A 347 -17.87 -3.06 43.33
N GLN A 348 -18.61 -1.99 43.05
CA GLN A 348 -19.12 -1.65 41.73
C GLN A 348 -18.02 -1.03 40.86
N ALA A 349 -17.86 -1.59 39.66
CA ALA A 349 -17.19 -0.97 38.52
C ALA A 349 -18.19 -0.03 37.79
N PRO A 350 -17.72 0.89 36.92
CA PRO A 350 -18.52 2.00 36.43
C PRO A 350 -19.73 1.55 35.60
N VAL A 351 -20.85 2.26 35.75
CA VAL A 351 -22.14 1.98 35.12
C VAL A 351 -22.12 2.42 33.66
N GLU A 352 -22.27 1.47 32.74
CA GLU A 352 -22.61 1.72 31.33
C GLU A 352 -24.13 1.93 31.20
N VAL A 353 -24.55 3.03 30.60
CA VAL A 353 -25.97 3.25 30.25
C VAL A 353 -26.16 2.87 28.79
N VAL A 354 -26.77 1.71 28.54
CA VAL A 354 -27.22 1.28 27.21
C VAL A 354 -28.61 1.86 26.97
N LYS A 355 -28.77 2.64 25.90
CA LYS A 355 -30.08 3.11 25.45
C LYS A 355 -30.38 2.48 24.10
N GLU A 356 -31.30 1.54 24.06
CA GLU A 356 -31.83 0.99 22.81
C GLU A 356 -32.84 1.98 22.21
N VAL A 357 -32.62 2.38 20.97
CA VAL A 357 -33.59 3.17 20.21
C VAL A 357 -33.99 2.33 19.00
N VAL A 358 -35.29 2.05 18.91
CA VAL A 358 -35.90 1.35 17.77
C VAL A 358 -36.35 2.41 16.78
N THR A 359 -35.82 2.37 15.56
CA THR A 359 -36.29 3.23 14.46
C THR A 359 -37.58 2.66 13.85
N GLU A 360 -38.39 3.50 13.22
CA GLU A 360 -39.72 3.13 12.66
C GLU A 360 -39.69 2.04 11.56
N ASP A 361 -38.51 1.63 11.11
CA ASP A 361 -38.27 0.53 10.17
C ASP A 361 -37.80 -0.78 10.85
N GLY A 362 -37.83 -0.87 12.19
CA GLY A 362 -37.61 -2.10 12.95
C GLY A 362 -36.15 -2.50 13.13
N THR A 363 -35.21 -1.62 12.76
CA THR A 363 -33.78 -1.85 13.00
C THR A 363 -33.41 -1.42 14.42
N VAL A 364 -32.84 -2.34 15.21
CA VAL A 364 -32.33 -2.05 16.56
C VAL A 364 -30.86 -1.63 16.44
N VAL A 365 -30.58 -0.36 16.70
CA VAL A 365 -29.20 0.17 16.70
C VAL A 365 -28.73 0.36 18.14
N THR A 366 -27.66 -0.34 18.52
CA THR A 366 -27.04 -0.23 19.84
C THR A 366 -25.92 0.80 19.81
N ILE A 367 -26.14 1.99 20.36
CA ILE A 367 -25.12 3.05 20.44
C ILE A 367 -24.44 3.00 21.81
N LYS A 368 -23.11 2.81 21.82
CA LYS A 368 -22.27 2.92 23.03
C LYS A 368 -21.74 4.36 23.13
N GLN A 369 -22.08 5.09 24.19
CA GLN A 369 -21.62 6.46 24.42
C GLN A 369 -20.88 6.57 25.76
N VAL A 370 -19.63 7.04 25.73
CA VAL A 370 -18.82 7.40 26.92
C VAL A 370 -18.83 8.93 27.02
N LEU A 371 -19.32 9.47 28.14
CA LEU A 371 -19.44 10.93 28.36
C LEU A 371 -18.20 11.48 29.06
N SER A 372 -17.61 12.54 28.49
CA SER A 372 -16.76 13.50 29.21
C SER A 372 -17.45 14.87 29.20
N ALA A 373 -17.48 15.54 30.35
CA ALA A 373 -18.20 16.79 30.57
C ALA A 373 -17.36 18.04 30.20
N PRO A 374 -17.99 19.21 29.98
CA PRO A 374 -17.52 20.26 29.07
C PRO A 374 -16.96 21.53 29.76
N GLY A 375 -16.24 22.36 28.99
CA GLY A 375 -15.85 23.73 29.33
C GLY A 375 -16.04 24.72 28.17
N SER A 376 -16.90 25.72 28.40
CA SER A 376 -17.23 27.00 27.72
C SER A 376 -16.37 27.50 26.54
N ALA A 377 -16.90 27.89 25.37
CA ALA A 377 -17.93 28.88 24.98
C ALA A 377 -17.35 30.23 24.52
N GLY A 378 -17.70 30.64 23.29
CA GLY A 378 -17.47 31.95 22.70
C GLY A 378 -17.78 31.96 21.19
N GLN A 379 -19.01 32.37 20.84
CA GLN A 379 -19.63 32.34 19.50
C GLN A 379 -19.38 33.65 18.67
N PRO A 380 -19.81 33.70 17.39
CA PRO A 380 -19.31 34.57 16.30
C PRO A 380 -20.24 35.77 15.93
N GLN A 381 -19.79 36.62 15.01
CA GLN A 381 -20.53 37.53 14.08
C GLN A 381 -19.49 38.35 13.27
N SER A 382 -19.66 38.83 12.04
CA SER A 382 -20.82 39.12 11.18
C SER A 382 -20.42 39.20 9.69
N GLU A 383 -21.40 39.01 8.81
CA GLU A 383 -21.42 39.28 7.37
C GLU A 383 -21.51 40.80 7.10
N ASP A 384 -20.92 41.28 6.00
CA ASP A 384 -21.34 42.48 5.27
C ASP A 384 -20.95 42.32 3.78
N GLU A 385 -21.97 42.40 2.92
CA GLU A 385 -21.88 42.52 1.45
C GLU A 385 -21.51 43.96 1.02
N ASP A 386 -21.22 44.09 -0.29
CA ASP A 386 -21.07 45.30 -1.10
C ASP A 386 -19.72 46.04 -1.10
N SER A 387 -18.89 45.68 -2.10
CA SER A 387 -18.15 46.70 -2.86
C SER A 387 -17.92 46.26 -4.31
N LEU A 388 -18.49 47.07 -5.21
CA LEU A 388 -18.45 47.02 -6.66
C LEU A 388 -17.02 46.83 -7.23
N GLU A 389 -16.90 45.97 -8.23
CA GLU A 389 -15.67 45.74 -8.99
C GLU A 389 -15.24 46.99 -9.78
N GLU A 390 -14.19 47.66 -9.31
CA GLU A 390 -13.33 48.45 -10.21
C GLU A 390 -12.40 47.49 -10.93
N ALA A 391 -12.36 47.59 -12.27
CA ALA A 391 -11.39 46.92 -13.12
C ALA A 391 -9.95 47.32 -12.71
N GLY A 392 -9.31 46.47 -11.91
CA GLY A 392 -7.99 46.69 -11.37
C GLY A 392 -6.89 46.43 -12.39
N SER A 393 -5.94 47.35 -12.49
CA SER A 393 -4.57 47.10 -12.97
C SER A 393 -4.02 45.78 -12.39
N PRO A 394 -3.16 45.02 -13.12
CA PRO A 394 -2.70 43.72 -12.65
C PRO A 394 -2.02 43.86 -11.29
N THR A 395 -2.61 43.23 -10.28
CA THR A 395 -2.03 43.15 -8.94
C THR A 395 -0.67 42.46 -9.04
N PRO A 396 0.42 43.03 -8.48
CA PRO A 396 1.75 42.43 -8.50
C PRO A 396 1.77 41.19 -7.59
N GLY A 397 1.38 40.04 -8.14
CA GLY A 397 1.30 38.77 -7.42
C GLY A 397 0.60 37.67 -8.22
N PRO A 398 0.65 36.42 -7.74
CA PRO A 398 -0.04 35.31 -8.38
C PRO A 398 -1.55 35.56 -8.41
N CYS A 399 -2.20 35.29 -9.54
CA CYS A 399 -3.65 35.29 -9.63
C CYS A 399 -4.29 34.26 -8.68
N PRO A 400 -5.58 34.42 -8.32
CA PRO A 400 -6.35 33.39 -7.61
C PRO A 400 -6.24 32.05 -8.32
N ARG A 401 -5.95 30.99 -7.55
CA ARG A 401 -5.70 29.65 -8.09
C ARG A 401 -5.95 28.57 -7.05
N SER A 402 -6.34 27.39 -7.51
CA SER A 402 -6.38 26.15 -6.73
C SER A 402 -5.24 25.21 -7.17
N ASN A 403 -4.94 24.21 -6.34
CA ASN A 403 -3.96 23.15 -6.63
C ASN A 403 -2.56 23.64 -7.04
N ALA A 404 -2.18 24.83 -6.55
CA ALA A 404 -0.85 25.39 -6.72
C ALA A 404 0.17 24.63 -5.88
N MET A 405 1.39 24.53 -6.38
CA MET A 405 2.47 23.84 -5.71
C MET A 405 3.30 24.85 -4.92
N LEU A 406 3.54 24.54 -3.65
CA LEU A 406 4.19 25.44 -2.70
C LEU A 406 5.49 24.83 -2.19
N ALA A 407 6.52 25.66 -2.07
CA ALA A 407 7.78 25.28 -1.42
C ALA A 407 8.37 26.48 -0.66
N VAL A 408 9.01 26.23 0.48
CA VAL A 408 9.69 27.28 1.25
C VAL A 408 11.17 26.93 1.40
N LYS A 409 12.05 27.78 0.89
CA LYS A 409 13.51 27.64 1.04
C LYS A 409 14.10 28.97 1.49
N HIS A 410 14.91 28.94 2.56
CA HIS A 410 15.58 30.11 3.13
C HIS A 410 14.64 31.27 3.48
N GLY A 411 13.42 30.97 3.95
CA GLY A 411 12.42 31.99 4.29
C GLY A 411 11.77 32.67 3.08
N VAL A 412 11.96 32.14 1.86
CA VAL A 412 11.25 32.56 0.66
C VAL A 412 10.22 31.49 0.30
N LEU A 413 8.96 31.89 0.18
CA LEU A 413 7.89 31.08 -0.36
C LEU A 413 7.93 31.12 -1.88
N TYR A 414 7.81 29.96 -2.51
CA TYR A 414 7.67 29.79 -3.95
C TYR A 414 6.29 29.20 -4.24
N VAL A 415 5.61 29.77 -5.24
CA VAL A 415 4.29 29.35 -5.72
C VAL A 415 4.42 29.06 -7.21
N TYR A 416 4.16 27.82 -7.60
CA TYR A 416 4.22 27.39 -9.00
C TYR A 416 2.87 26.85 -9.46
N GLY A 417 2.48 27.20 -10.69
CA GLY A 417 1.34 26.63 -11.42
C GLY A 417 0.03 26.61 -10.63
N GLY A 418 -0.74 25.54 -10.80
CA GLY A 418 -2.11 25.42 -10.29
C GLY A 418 -3.15 25.61 -11.40
N MET A 419 -4.38 25.91 -11.03
CA MET A 419 -5.46 26.19 -11.99
C MET A 419 -6.37 27.30 -11.48
N PHE A 420 -7.11 27.92 -12.39
CA PHE A 420 -8.30 28.69 -12.06
C PHE A 420 -9.39 28.43 -13.09
N GLU A 421 -10.61 28.82 -12.76
CA GLU A 421 -11.78 28.67 -13.63
C GLU A 421 -12.22 30.04 -14.13
N ALA A 422 -12.45 30.13 -15.44
CA ALA A 422 -12.96 31.30 -16.12
C ALA A 422 -14.19 30.91 -16.95
N GLY A 423 -15.38 31.06 -16.36
CA GLY A 423 -16.61 30.49 -16.91
C GLY A 423 -16.55 28.97 -16.92
N ASP A 424 -16.84 28.35 -18.07
CA ASP A 424 -16.77 26.90 -18.25
C ASP A 424 -15.34 26.39 -18.58
N ARG A 425 -14.35 27.30 -18.60
CA ARG A 425 -12.97 26.97 -18.98
C ARG A 425 -12.09 26.80 -17.75
N GLN A 426 -11.40 25.67 -17.70
CA GLN A 426 -10.28 25.44 -16.78
C GLN A 426 -8.99 25.97 -17.42
N VAL A 427 -8.29 26.86 -16.72
CA VAL A 427 -7.00 27.44 -17.14
C VAL A 427 -5.92 26.89 -16.21
N THR A 428 -5.01 26.09 -16.75
CA THR A 428 -3.89 25.53 -15.97
C THR A 428 -2.69 26.45 -16.04
N LEU A 429 -2.01 26.68 -14.92
CA LEU A 429 -0.95 27.69 -14.82
C LEU A 429 0.46 27.07 -14.90
N SER A 430 1.43 27.87 -15.40
CA SER A 430 2.87 27.55 -15.45
C SER A 430 3.78 28.65 -14.87
N ASP A 431 3.18 29.70 -14.30
CA ASP A 431 3.90 30.80 -13.70
C ASP A 431 4.58 30.40 -12.38
N LEU A 432 5.67 31.10 -12.07
CA LEU A 432 6.44 30.92 -10.84
C LEU A 432 6.58 32.28 -10.16
N HIS A 433 6.11 32.36 -8.93
CA HIS A 433 6.24 33.55 -8.08
C HIS A 433 6.98 33.21 -6.81
N CYS A 434 7.63 34.21 -6.21
CA CYS A 434 8.18 34.08 -4.88
C CYS A 434 7.91 35.29 -3.99
N LEU A 435 7.84 35.05 -2.69
CA LEU A 435 7.60 36.04 -1.64
C LEU A 435 8.58 35.81 -0.49
N ASP A 436 9.32 36.85 -0.12
CA ASP A 436 10.14 36.84 1.09
C ASP A 436 9.23 36.90 2.32
N LEU A 437 9.22 35.83 3.12
CA LEU A 437 8.35 35.68 4.28
C LEU A 437 8.80 36.51 5.49
N HIS A 438 10.03 37.00 5.51
CA HIS A 438 10.49 37.90 6.56
C HIS A 438 10.08 39.34 6.27
N ARG A 439 10.16 39.75 5.00
CA ARG A 439 9.86 41.12 4.57
C ARG A 439 8.37 41.32 4.29
N MET A 440 7.71 40.35 3.67
CA MET A 440 6.29 40.40 3.29
C MET A 440 5.90 41.66 2.48
N GLU A 441 6.83 42.19 1.68
CA GLU A 441 6.65 43.48 0.99
C GLU A 441 5.94 43.35 -0.38
N ALA A 442 6.44 42.46 -1.24
CA ALA A 442 5.93 42.30 -2.60
C ALA A 442 6.26 40.93 -3.16
N TRP A 443 5.40 40.44 -4.06
CA TRP A 443 5.69 39.27 -4.87
C TRP A 443 6.72 39.60 -5.95
N LYS A 444 7.62 38.66 -6.20
CA LYS A 444 8.51 38.67 -7.36
C LYS A 444 8.09 37.56 -8.32
N THR A 445 7.78 37.94 -9.55
CA THR A 445 7.54 36.98 -10.62
C THR A 445 8.87 36.51 -11.20
N LEU A 446 9.06 35.20 -11.26
CA LEU A 446 10.24 34.53 -11.79
C LEU A 446 9.94 33.94 -13.17
N VAL A 447 8.73 33.42 -13.36
CA VAL A 447 8.21 32.98 -14.65
C VAL A 447 6.86 33.62 -14.84
N GLU A 448 6.74 34.42 -15.90
CA GLU A 448 5.47 34.96 -16.36
C GLU A 448 4.76 33.92 -17.24
N MET A 449 3.44 33.87 -17.13
CA MET A 449 2.58 33.14 -18.03
C MET A 449 1.51 34.10 -18.52
N ASP A 450 1.30 34.15 -19.82
CA ASP A 450 0.15 34.80 -20.42
C ASP A 450 -0.98 33.77 -20.60
N PRO A 451 -2.12 33.88 -19.88
CA PRO A 451 -3.25 32.98 -20.03
C PRO A 451 -3.80 32.90 -21.46
N GLU A 452 -3.65 33.97 -22.27
CA GLU A 452 -4.14 34.01 -23.66
C GLU A 452 -3.33 33.11 -24.59
N THR A 453 -2.12 32.71 -24.19
CA THR A 453 -1.26 31.82 -24.97
C THR A 453 -1.63 30.34 -24.83
N GLN A 454 -2.62 29.99 -23.99
CA GLN A 454 -3.09 28.61 -23.90
C GLN A 454 -3.93 28.22 -25.11
N GLU A 455 -3.47 27.20 -25.82
CA GLU A 455 -4.24 26.51 -26.84
C GLU A 455 -5.42 25.80 -26.19
N TRP A 456 -6.61 26.39 -26.32
CA TRP A 456 -7.89 25.78 -25.94
C TRP A 456 -8.52 25.19 -27.19
N LEU A 457 -8.71 23.87 -27.20
CA LEU A 457 -9.44 23.23 -28.28
C LEU A 457 -10.93 23.27 -27.91
N GLU A 458 -11.72 24.00 -28.70
CA GLU A 458 -13.18 24.00 -28.53
C GLU A 458 -13.72 22.57 -28.71
N GLU A 459 -14.73 22.19 -27.94
CA GLU A 459 -15.50 20.99 -28.25
C GLU A 459 -16.06 21.20 -29.65
N THR A 460 -15.58 20.44 -30.63
CA THR A 460 -16.28 20.36 -31.91
C THR A 460 -17.64 19.80 -31.59
N ASP A 461 -18.68 20.65 -31.67
CA ASP A 461 -20.07 20.23 -31.66
C ASP A 461 -20.19 19.09 -32.67
N SER A 462 -20.29 17.86 -32.17
CA SER A 462 -20.60 16.70 -32.99
C SER A 462 -22.09 16.76 -33.30
N GLU A 463 -22.48 17.74 -34.10
CA GLU A 463 -23.79 17.82 -34.72
C GLU A 463 -23.79 16.86 -35.93
N GLU A 464 -24.61 15.82 -35.80
CA GLU A 464 -25.34 15.10 -36.85
C GLU A 464 -24.59 14.69 -38.12
N ASP A 465 -24.33 13.38 -38.25
CA ASP A 465 -24.46 12.70 -39.54
C ASP A 465 -25.17 11.35 -39.33
N SER A 466 -26.46 11.45 -39.00
CA SER A 466 -27.42 10.36 -39.14
C SER A 466 -27.95 10.37 -40.56
N GLU A 467 -27.20 9.80 -41.51
CA GLU A 467 -27.77 9.47 -42.81
C GLU A 467 -28.61 8.19 -42.70
N GLU A 468 -29.93 8.40 -42.67
CA GLU A 468 -30.93 7.43 -43.08
C GLU A 468 -30.60 6.91 -44.48
N VAL A 469 -30.52 5.59 -44.64
CA VAL A 469 -30.73 4.96 -45.94
C VAL A 469 -31.73 3.82 -45.76
N GLU A 470 -33.00 4.16 -45.93
CA GLU A 470 -34.06 3.18 -46.20
C GLU A 470 -34.10 2.83 -47.70
N GLY A 471 -34.15 1.52 -47.99
CA GLY A 471 -34.94 0.96 -49.08
C GLY A 471 -34.21 0.54 -50.36
N ALA A 472 -34.06 -0.79 -50.55
CA ALA A 472 -34.72 -1.53 -51.65
C ALA A 472 -34.39 -3.04 -51.62
N GLU A 473 -35.43 -3.81 -51.26
CA GLU A 473 -35.90 -5.09 -51.80
C GLU A 473 -34.93 -6.19 -52.31
N GLY A 474 -35.13 -7.39 -51.75
CA GLY A 474 -35.53 -8.54 -52.59
C GLY A 474 -34.67 -9.80 -52.48
N GLY A 475 -35.27 -10.87 -51.94
CA GLY A 475 -34.89 -12.25 -52.29
C GLY A 475 -34.77 -13.21 -51.12
N ASP A 476 -35.90 -13.81 -50.73
CA ASP A 476 -35.96 -15.10 -50.04
C ASP A 476 -35.13 -16.17 -50.79
N GLU A 477 -34.53 -17.10 -50.06
CA GLU A 477 -34.91 -18.51 -50.14
C GLU A 477 -34.16 -19.34 -49.08
N ASP A 478 -34.95 -20.17 -48.44
CA ASP A 478 -34.65 -21.15 -47.39
C ASP A 478 -33.61 -22.19 -47.82
N GLU A 479 -32.91 -22.80 -46.87
CA GLU A 479 -32.89 -24.26 -46.73
C GLU A 479 -32.27 -24.69 -45.39
N ASP A 480 -33.09 -25.44 -44.65
CA ASP A 480 -32.81 -26.14 -43.41
C ASP A 480 -31.99 -27.43 -43.63
N GLU A 481 -31.55 -28.01 -42.50
CA GLU A 481 -31.04 -29.38 -42.28
C GLU A 481 -29.55 -29.60 -42.68
N ASP A 482 -28.68 -30.22 -41.87
CA ASP A 482 -28.89 -31.43 -41.09
C ASP A 482 -27.87 -31.57 -39.94
N SER A 483 -28.33 -32.32 -38.95
CA SER A 483 -27.68 -32.89 -37.77
C SER A 483 -26.63 -33.96 -38.09
N GLY A 484 -25.78 -34.30 -37.11
CA GLY A 484 -25.03 -35.57 -37.13
C GLY A 484 -23.74 -35.59 -36.33
N GLU A 485 -23.82 -36.04 -35.09
CA GLU A 485 -22.69 -36.56 -34.31
C GLU A 485 -22.02 -37.74 -35.05
N GLU A 486 -20.70 -37.90 -34.97
CA GLU A 486 -20.14 -39.14 -34.43
C GLU A 486 -18.66 -39.04 -34.07
N SER A 487 -18.37 -39.62 -32.91
CA SER A 487 -17.08 -39.91 -32.32
C SER A 487 -16.55 -41.29 -32.76
N GLY A 488 -15.21 -41.44 -32.78
CA GLY A 488 -14.50 -42.73 -32.84
C GLY A 488 -13.75 -42.94 -34.15
N ALA A 489 -12.58 -43.56 -34.25
CA ALA A 489 -11.69 -44.18 -33.28
C ALA A 489 -10.27 -44.21 -33.89
N GLU A 490 -9.29 -44.39 -33.01
CA GLU A 490 -7.93 -44.95 -33.18
C GLU A 490 -7.47 -45.37 -34.59
N ASP A 491 -6.33 -44.80 -35.04
CA ASP A 491 -5.04 -45.51 -35.18
C ASP A 491 -3.87 -44.50 -35.21
#